data_AF-A0AAW7CNV4-F1
#
_entry.id   AF-A0AAW7CNV4-F1
#
_cell.length_a   1.000
_cell.length_b   1.000
_cell.length_c   1.000
_cell.angle_alpha   90.00
_cell.angle_beta   90.00
_cell.angle_gamma   90.00
#
_symmetry.space_group_name_H-M   'P 1'
#
loop_
_entity.id
_entity.type
_entity.pdbx_description
1 polymer ?
#
loop_
_entity_poly.entity_id
_entity_poly.type
_entity_poly.pdbx_seq_one_letter_code
_entity_poly.pdbx_strand_id
1 'polypeptide(L)' 'MSKSDHDFVNMSQEYELKDWLYRNGFSKKEENFTKLKNIINVKIKENDTSKNITWATLDNSLKNHKTWFSGLAAIGG' A
#
# COMPACT_ATOMS: atom_id res chain seq x y z
N MET A 1 -12.70 -9.91 -1.33
CA MET A 1 -11.31 -10.13 -0.87
C MET A 1 -11.26 -11.48 -0.20
N SER A 2 -10.53 -12.46 -0.75
CA SER A 2 -10.16 -13.65 0.03
C SER A 2 -9.37 -13.18 1.24
N LYS A 3 -9.79 -13.61 2.43
CA LYS A 3 -9.13 -13.36 3.70
C LYS A 3 -7.65 -13.71 3.55
N SER A 4 -6.78 -12.71 3.43
CA SER A 4 -5.37 -12.93 3.75
C SER A 4 -5.35 -13.13 5.26
N ASP A 5 -4.79 -14.24 5.73
CA ASP A 5 -4.72 -14.64 7.14
C ASP A 5 -3.99 -13.63 8.05
N HIS A 6 -3.45 -12.54 7.49
CA HIS A 6 -2.89 -11.40 8.21
C HIS A 6 -3.80 -10.18 8.07
N ASP A 7 -4.48 -9.82 9.16
CA ASP A 7 -5.25 -8.58 9.23
C ASP A 7 -4.35 -7.35 9.01
N PHE A 8 -3.05 -7.46 9.29
CA PHE A 8 -2.08 -6.36 9.23
C PHE A 8 -1.21 -6.37 7.98
N VAL A 9 -0.91 -5.17 7.45
CA VAL A 9 0.03 -4.97 6.35
C VAL A 9 1.45 -5.17 6.84
N ASN A 10 2.14 -6.18 6.30
CA ASN A 10 3.55 -6.40 6.56
C ASN A 10 4.42 -5.68 5.52
N MET A 11 5.13 -4.62 5.93
CA MET A 11 6.02 -3.84 5.05
C MET A 11 7.28 -4.60 4.59
N SER A 12 7.56 -5.75 5.18
CA SER A 12 8.64 -6.66 4.79
C SER A 12 8.16 -7.73 3.79
N GLN A 13 6.84 -7.93 3.63
CA GLN A 13 6.31 -8.86 2.63
C GLN A 13 6.07 -8.15 1.31
N GLU A 14 7.12 -8.16 0.49
CA GLU A 14 7.12 -7.51 -0.81
C GLU A 14 6.01 -8.02 -1.74
N TYR A 15 5.81 -9.34 -1.77
CA TYR A 15 4.85 -9.96 -2.68
C TYR A 15 3.41 -9.50 -2.40
N GLU A 16 3.01 -9.35 -1.13
CA GLU A 16 1.67 -8.89 -0.75
C GLU A 16 1.44 -7.44 -1.17
N LEU A 17 2.42 -6.56 -0.92
CA LEU A 17 2.34 -5.16 -1.31
C LEU A 17 2.33 -4.98 -2.83
N LYS A 18 3.14 -5.75 -3.56
CA LYS A 18 3.11 -5.77 -5.03
C LYS A 18 1.79 -6.32 -5.56
N ASP A 19 1.20 -7.31 -4.91
CA ASP A 19 -0.11 -7.82 -5.32
C ASP A 19 -1.22 -6.79 -5.07
N TRP A 20 -1.18 -6.11 -3.92
CA TRP A 20 -2.08 -4.99 -3.63
C TRP A 20 -1.95 -3.87 -4.67
N LEU A 21 -0.73 -3.49 -5.05
CA LEU A 21 -0.50 -2.49 -6.11
C LEU A 21 -1.20 -2.89 -7.41
N TYR A 22 -0.97 -4.11 -7.87
CA TYR A 22 -1.54 -4.61 -9.12
C TYR A 22 -3.05 -4.72 -9.10
N ARG A 23 -3.63 -5.20 -8.01
CA ARG A 23 -5.10 -5.25 -7.83
C ARG A 23 -5.75 -3.88 -7.88
N ASN A 24 -5.00 -2.84 -7.51
CA ASN A 24 -5.46 -1.45 -7.52
C ASN A 24 -5.03 -0.66 -8.78
N GLY A 25 -4.53 -1.35 -9.81
CA GLY A 25 -4.20 -0.73 -11.09
C GLY A 25 -2.80 -0.10 -11.16
N PHE A 26 -1.95 -0.33 -10.17
CA PHE A 26 -0.58 0.17 -10.13
C PHE A 26 0.43 -0.90 -10.55
N SER A 27 1.56 -0.45 -11.13
CA SER A 27 2.64 -1.35 -11.53
C SER A 27 3.32 -2.01 -10.31
N LYS A 28 3.78 -3.26 -10.48
CA LYS A 28 4.56 -4.02 -9.48
C LYS A 28 6.05 -3.60 -9.41
N LYS A 29 6.42 -2.48 -10.05
CA LYS A 29 7.78 -1.90 -10.04
C LYS A 29 8.27 -1.64 -8.61
N GLU A 30 9.58 -1.75 -8.42
CA GLU A 30 10.23 -1.50 -7.13
C GLU A 30 10.06 -0.04 -6.65
N GLU A 31 10.03 0.93 -7.57
CA GLU A 31 9.69 2.32 -7.24
C GLU A 31 8.32 2.46 -6.61
N ASN A 32 7.30 1.78 -7.15
CA ASN A 32 5.94 1.82 -6.59
C ASN A 32 5.89 1.16 -5.23
N PHE A 33 6.60 0.05 -5.05
CA PHE A 33 6.72 -0.61 -3.75
C PHE A 33 7.35 0.32 -2.70
N THR A 34 8.46 0.98 -3.04
CA THR A 34 9.14 1.94 -2.16
C THR A 34 8.26 3.14 -1.85
N LYS A 35 7.59 3.71 -2.86
CA LYS A 35 6.63 4.81 -2.68
C LYS A 35 5.44 4.40 -1.82
N LEU A 36 4.88 3.20 -2.02
CA LEU A 36 3.79 2.68 -1.21
C LEU A 36 4.19 2.53 0.26
N LYS A 37 5.38 1.99 0.54
CA LYS A 37 5.94 1.93 1.91
C LYS A 37 6.06 3.32 2.52
N ASN A 38 6.52 4.30 1.75
CA ASN A 38 6.63 5.68 2.21
C ASN A 38 5.24 6.30 2.49
N ILE A 39 4.24 6.06 1.62
CA ILE A 39 2.86 6.52 1.83
C ILE A 39 2.28 5.90 3.10
N ILE A 40 2.46 4.59 3.28
CA ILE A 40 2.02 3.90 4.50
C ILE A 40 2.68 4.53 5.73
N ASN A 41 4.01 4.72 5.71
CA ASN A 41 4.73 5.22 6.86
C ASN A 41 4.42 6.69 7.17
N VAL A 42 4.39 7.56 6.17
CA VAL A 42 4.27 9.01 6.36
C VAL A 42 2.81 9.47 6.42
N LYS A 43 1.92 8.90 5.59
CA LYS A 43 0.52 9.37 5.48
C LYS A 43 -0.45 8.57 6.34
N ILE A 44 -0.29 7.25 6.43
CA ILE A 44 -1.24 6.40 7.17
C ILE A 44 -0.79 6.22 8.62
N LYS A 45 0.50 5.94 8.83
CA LYS A 45 1.09 5.79 10.16
C LYS A 45 1.55 7.11 10.77
N GLU A 46 1.59 8.21 10.01
CA GLU A 46 2.03 9.53 10.49
C GLU A 46 3.46 9.50 11.10
N ASN A 47 4.34 8.67 10.55
CA ASN A 47 5.70 8.35 11.03
C ASN A 47 5.76 7.52 12.33
N ASP A 48 4.63 7.01 12.81
CA ASP A 48 4.60 6.06 13.93
C ASP A 48 4.83 4.62 13.43
N THR A 49 6.09 4.20 13.43
CA THR A 49 6.49 2.86 12.98
C THR A 49 5.98 1.73 13.89
N SER A 50 5.54 2.06 15.11
CA SER A 50 4.98 1.08 16.07
C SER A 50 3.53 0.72 15.75
N LYS A 51 2.81 1.59 15.02
CA LYS A 51 1.44 1.30 14.59
C LYS A 51 1.43 0.23 13.50
N ASN A 52 0.65 -0.82 13.73
CA ASN A 52 0.25 -1.74 12.69
C ASN A 52 -1.00 -1.20 11.98
N ILE A 53 -1.01 -1.27 10.66
CA ILE A 53 -2.18 -0.91 9.85
C ILE A 53 -2.77 -2.16 9.23
N THR A 54 -4.06 -2.17 8.96
CA THR A 54 -4.72 -3.30 8.28
C THR A 54 -4.82 -3.07 6.77
N TRP A 55 -5.01 -4.15 6.02
CA TRP A 55 -5.30 -4.05 4.58
C TRP A 55 -6.57 -3.23 4.31
N ALA A 56 -7.57 -3.33 5.19
CA ALA A 56 -8.78 -2.52 5.12
C ALA A 56 -8.48 -1.02 5.30
N THR A 57 -7.61 -0.65 6.25
CA THR A 57 -7.16 0.74 6.42
C THR A 57 -6.44 1.25 5.19
N LEU A 58 -5.57 0.44 4.58
CA LEU A 58 -4.87 0.81 3.36
C LEU A 58 -5.84 1.02 2.18
N ASP A 59 -6.80 0.11 2.00
CA ASP A 59 -7.84 0.21 0.95
C ASP A 59 -8.73 1.45 1.15
N ASN A 60 -9.15 1.71 2.40
CA ASN A 60 -9.92 2.89 2.74
C ASN A 60 -9.12 4.18 2.52
N SER A 61 -7.81 4.16 2.79
CA SER A 61 -6.93 5.31 2.52
C SER A 61 -6.83 5.60 1.03
N LEU A 62 -6.74 4.56 0.17
CA LEU A 62 -6.76 4.74 -1.28
C LEU A 62 -8.09 5.35 -1.76
N LYS A 63 -9.22 4.93 -1.20
CA LYS A 63 -10.55 5.45 -1.56
C LYS A 63 -10.75 6.91 -1.17
N ASN A 64 -10.39 7.27 0.06
CA ASN A 64 -10.62 8.62 0.61
C ASN A 64 -9.52 9.62 0.23
N HIS A 65 -8.29 9.15 0.02
CA HIS A 65 -7.12 10.00 -0.21
C HIS A 65 -6.33 9.59 -1.44
N LYS A 66 -6.99 9.50 -2.60
CA LYS A 66 -6.37 9.15 -3.89
C LYS A 66 -5.12 9.99 -4.22
N THR A 67 -5.09 11.24 -3.77
CA THR A 67 -3.96 12.16 -3.99
C THR A 67 -2.68 11.71 -3.29
N TRP A 68 -2.75 10.91 -2.22
CA TRP A 68 -1.55 10.34 -1.60
C TRP A 68 -0.85 9.32 -2.49
N PHE A 69 -1.62 8.67 -3.37
CA PHE A 69 -1.16 7.60 -4.25
C PHE A 69 -0.88 8.08 -5.67
N SER A 70 -1.01 9.38 -5.97
CA SER A 70 -0.82 9.94 -7.32
C SER A 70 0.61 9.77 -7.86
N GLY A 71 1.59 9.56 -6.99
CA GLY A 71 2.99 9.30 -7.38
C GLY A 71 3.26 7.86 -7.81
N LEU A 72 2.29 6.95 -7.70
CA LEU A 72 2.41 5.56 -8.13
C LEU A 72 2.16 5.43 -9.64
N ALA A 73 3.04 4.72 -10.33
CA ALA A 73 2.89 4.44 -11.75
C ALA A 73 1.76 3.42 -11.98
N ALA A 74 0.92 3.65 -12.99
CA ALA A 74 -0.09 2.70 -13.43
C ALA A 74 0.55 1.44 -14.05
N ILE A 75 -0.21 0.34 -14.16
CA ILE A 75 0.24 -0.85 -14.89
C ILE A 75 0.54 -0.47 -16.34
N GLY A 76 1.73 -0.84 -16.84
CA GLY A 76 2.16 -0.55 -18.21
C GLY A 76 2.71 0.86 -18.45
N GLY A 77 2.71 1.73 -17.44
CA GLY A 77 3.42 3.03 -17.45
C GLY A 77 4.86 2.94 -17.01
#